data_AF-A0A960MV03-F1
#
_entry.id   AF-A0A960MV03-F1
#
_cell.length_a   1.000
_cell.length_b   1.000
_cell.length_c   1.000
_cell.angle_alpha   90.00
_cell.angle_beta   90.00
_cell.angle_gamma   90.00
#
_symmetry.space_group_name_H-M   'P 1'
#
loop_
_entity.id
_entity.type
_entity.pdbx_description
1 polymer ?
#
loop_
_entity_poly.entity_id
_entity_poly.type
_entity_poly.pdbx_seq_one_letter_code
_entity_poly.pdbx_strand_id
1 'polypeptide(L)'
;SLIDRGVHYAWYHTYRPVGPQIHEELALTPAQARRVRQFVVDMRVKLPLGIIDAYYDGEGRALCPMATGISHHISPTGSVEPCPILQFATENIRDRGIYDTLTQSQFLKDFRETSARHTRGCIVLERPDLVKELAEKHGAKDTTLRQSAMAEIESMTPRNSQWLPTGEEIPEKHPVYRWAKRIWFNDFGVYQHLDASAAPKSKSPEPASAA
;
A
#
# COMPACT_ATOMS: atom_id res chain seq x y z
N SER A 1 -30.38 3.40 -2.07
CA SER A 1 -28.94 3.68 -1.87
C SER A 1 -28.36 2.69 -0.86
N LEU A 2 -27.04 2.66 -0.62
CA LEU A 2 -26.46 1.88 0.50
C LEU A 2 -26.96 2.40 1.86
N ILE A 3 -27.20 3.72 1.96
CA ILE A 3 -27.72 4.38 3.15
C ILE A 3 -29.13 3.86 3.48
N ASP A 4 -30.02 3.77 2.47
CA ASP A 4 -31.39 3.25 2.66
C ASP A 4 -31.42 1.78 3.08
N ARG A 5 -30.31 1.06 2.88
CA ARG A 5 -30.12 -0.33 3.33
C ARG A 5 -29.48 -0.43 4.72
N GLY A 6 -29.28 0.69 5.41
CA GLY A 6 -28.69 0.73 6.75
C GLY A 6 -27.17 0.52 6.79
N VAL A 7 -26.46 0.71 5.67
CA VAL A 7 -25.01 0.57 5.64
C VAL A 7 -24.35 1.75 6.36
N HIS A 8 -23.52 1.45 7.36
CA HIS A 8 -22.81 2.46 8.15
C HIS A 8 -21.51 2.95 7.51
N TYR A 9 -20.80 2.07 6.79
CA TYR A 9 -19.57 2.42 6.09
C TYR A 9 -19.34 1.58 4.84
N ALA A 10 -18.55 2.10 3.91
CA ALA A 10 -18.12 1.44 2.69
C ALA A 10 -16.60 1.60 2.52
N TRP A 11 -15.92 0.49 2.26
CA TRP A 11 -14.51 0.50 1.87
C TRP A 11 -14.38 0.85 0.40
N TYR A 12 -13.54 1.83 0.09
CA TYR A 12 -13.29 2.30 -1.26
C TYR A 12 -11.86 1.98 -1.66
N HIS A 13 -11.67 0.85 -2.34
CA HIS A 13 -10.36 0.37 -2.77
C HIS A 13 -10.17 0.55 -4.27
N THR A 14 -8.94 0.87 -4.66
CA THR A 14 -8.52 0.84 -6.06
C THR A 14 -7.89 -0.51 -6.36
N TYR A 15 -8.05 -0.98 -7.59
CA TYR A 15 -7.40 -2.21 -8.03
C TYR A 15 -5.88 -2.03 -8.03
N ARG A 16 -5.17 -3.02 -7.46
CA ARG A 16 -3.72 -3.09 -7.40
C ARG A 16 -3.28 -4.39 -8.06
N PRO A 17 -2.64 -4.36 -9.23
CA PRO A 17 -2.28 -5.57 -9.95
C PRO A 17 -1.07 -6.23 -9.29
N VAL A 18 -1.33 -7.27 -8.51
CA VAL A 18 -0.34 -8.17 -7.93
C VAL A 18 -0.94 -9.58 -7.98
N GLY A 19 -0.12 -10.58 -8.27
CA GLY A 19 -0.55 -11.97 -8.32
C GLY A 19 -0.20 -12.65 -9.65
N PRO A 20 -0.68 -13.88 -9.88
CA PRO A 20 -0.31 -14.68 -11.05
C PRO A 20 -1.06 -14.28 -12.33
N GLN A 21 -2.17 -13.54 -12.23
CA GLN A 21 -3.01 -13.13 -13.36
C GLN A 21 -3.33 -11.63 -13.24
N ILE A 22 -2.35 -10.80 -13.55
CA ILE A 22 -2.49 -9.35 -13.47
C ILE A 22 -3.17 -8.78 -14.72
N HIS A 23 -4.13 -7.88 -14.49
CA HIS A 23 -4.79 -7.09 -15.53
C HIS A 23 -4.40 -5.62 -15.36
N GLU A 24 -3.20 -5.30 -15.84
CA GLU A 24 -2.57 -4.00 -15.65
C GLU A 24 -3.40 -2.81 -16.14
N GLU A 25 -4.22 -3.02 -17.16
CA GLU A 25 -5.14 -2.08 -17.80
C GLU A 25 -6.30 -1.65 -16.89
N LEU A 26 -6.62 -2.43 -15.86
CA LEU A 26 -7.66 -2.11 -14.88
C LEU A 26 -7.14 -1.19 -13.76
N ALA A 27 -5.83 -1.01 -13.64
CA ALA A 27 -5.27 -0.10 -12.65
C ALA A 27 -5.48 1.35 -13.08
N LEU A 28 -5.66 2.21 -12.08
CA LEU A 28 -5.90 3.62 -12.34
C LEU A 28 -4.60 4.32 -12.79
N THR A 29 -4.74 5.23 -13.76
CA THR A 29 -3.72 6.24 -14.02
C THR A 29 -3.60 7.20 -12.82
N PRO A 30 -2.48 7.94 -12.67
CA PRO A 30 -2.35 8.94 -11.61
C PRO A 30 -3.50 9.94 -11.56
N ALA A 31 -3.95 10.43 -12.73
CA ALA A 31 -5.08 11.35 -12.83
C ALA A 31 -6.41 10.71 -12.36
N GLN A 32 -6.64 9.43 -12.69
CA GLN A 32 -7.81 8.69 -12.22
C GLN A 32 -7.74 8.42 -10.71
N ALA A 33 -6.58 8.03 -10.18
CA ALA A 33 -6.37 7.83 -8.74
C ALA A 33 -6.64 9.13 -7.96
N ARG A 34 -6.14 10.27 -8.48
CA ARG A 34 -6.44 11.60 -7.95
C ARG A 34 -7.94 11.89 -7.96
N ARG A 35 -8.64 11.61 -9.06
CA ARG A 35 -10.10 11.81 -9.17
C ARG A 35 -10.86 10.96 -8.14
N VAL A 36 -10.45 9.71 -7.93
CA VAL A 36 -11.00 8.83 -6.90
C VAL A 36 -10.78 9.42 -5.51
N ARG A 37 -9.56 9.89 -5.21
CA ARG A 37 -9.28 10.55 -3.93
C ARG A 37 -10.16 11.79 -3.72
N GLN A 38 -10.32 12.64 -4.74
CA GLN A 38 -11.19 13.80 -4.68
C GLN A 38 -12.64 13.40 -4.38
N PHE A 39 -13.14 12.38 -5.07
CA PHE A 39 -14.47 11.85 -4.85
C PHE A 39 -14.66 11.37 -3.40
N VAL A 40 -13.71 10.61 -2.85
CA VAL A 40 -13.79 10.09 -1.47
C VAL A 40 -13.89 11.23 -0.45
N VAL A 41 -13.00 12.22 -0.52
CA VAL A 41 -13.02 13.35 0.44
C VAL A 41 -14.26 14.24 0.28
N ASP A 42 -14.80 14.36 -0.94
CA ASP A 42 -16.02 15.11 -1.22
C ASP A 42 -17.26 14.41 -0.71
N MET A 43 -17.32 13.08 -0.83
CA MET A 43 -18.48 12.31 -0.40
C MET A 43 -18.55 12.18 1.11
N ARG A 44 -17.42 12.12 1.82
CA ARG A 44 -17.36 12.10 3.29
C ARG A 44 -18.04 13.29 3.97
N VAL A 45 -18.09 14.45 3.30
CA VAL A 45 -18.76 15.66 3.81
C VAL A 45 -20.20 15.81 3.33
N LYS A 46 -20.63 14.98 2.36
CA LYS A 46 -21.96 15.06 1.74
C LYS A 46 -22.91 13.94 2.16
N LEU A 47 -22.37 12.77 2.48
CA LEU A 47 -23.14 11.57 2.74
C LEU A 47 -23.07 11.19 4.23
N PRO A 48 -24.18 10.78 4.85
CA PRO A 48 -24.18 10.15 6.18
C PRO A 48 -23.70 8.69 6.09
N LEU A 49 -22.56 8.45 5.43
CA LEU A 49 -21.96 7.15 5.19
C LEU A 49 -20.44 7.26 5.39
N GLY A 50 -19.88 6.41 6.25
CA GLY A 50 -18.42 6.36 6.41
C GLY A 50 -17.76 5.78 5.17
N ILE A 51 -17.06 6.58 4.37
CA ILE A 51 -16.26 6.05 3.25
C ILE A 51 -14.84 5.85 3.74
N ILE A 52 -14.24 4.68 3.55
CA ILE A 52 -12.92 4.33 4.10
C ILE A 52 -11.90 4.17 2.97
N ASP A 53 -10.78 4.90 3.06
CA ASP A 53 -9.57 4.76 2.23
C ASP A 53 -8.32 4.72 3.14
N ALA A 54 -7.61 3.59 3.16
CA ALA A 54 -6.59 3.31 4.18
C ALA A 54 -5.15 3.73 3.79
N TYR A 55 -5.01 4.53 2.74
CA TYR A 55 -3.70 4.79 2.10
C TYR A 55 -3.28 6.25 2.12
N TYR A 56 -4.01 7.10 2.85
CA TYR A 56 -3.74 8.53 2.95
C TYR A 56 -3.92 9.03 4.38
N ASP A 57 -3.01 9.90 4.83
CA ASP A 57 -3.12 10.61 6.09
C ASP A 57 -4.20 11.72 6.03
N GLY A 58 -4.31 12.52 7.10
CA GLY A 58 -5.27 13.64 7.16
C GLY A 58 -4.96 14.77 6.18
N GLU A 59 -3.70 14.92 5.78
CA GLU A 59 -3.22 15.92 4.82
C GLU A 59 -3.29 15.42 3.38
N GLY A 60 -3.70 14.16 3.16
CA GLY A 60 -3.79 13.55 1.85
C GLY A 60 -2.47 12.97 1.36
N ARG A 61 -1.46 12.89 2.22
CA ARG A 61 -0.18 12.25 1.89
C ARG A 61 -0.36 10.76 1.86
N ALA A 62 0.22 10.12 0.85
CA ALA A 62 0.24 8.67 0.79
C ALA A 62 0.92 8.09 2.04
N LEU A 63 0.39 6.96 2.50
CA LEU A 63 1.01 6.13 3.53
C LEU A 63 0.83 4.65 3.18
N CYS A 64 1.77 3.84 3.67
CA CYS A 64 1.74 2.39 3.59
C CYS A 64 1.63 1.82 5.01
N PRO A 65 0.53 1.14 5.37
CA PRO A 65 0.35 0.57 6.70
C PRO A 65 1.50 -0.36 7.13
N MET A 66 2.06 -1.14 6.18
CA MET A 66 3.25 -1.96 6.42
C MET A 66 4.45 -1.10 6.80
N ALA A 67 4.79 -0.08 5.99
CA ALA A 67 5.95 0.77 6.24
C ALA A 67 5.84 1.51 7.59
N THR A 68 4.63 1.97 7.93
CA THR A 68 4.36 2.63 9.22
C THR A 68 4.39 1.69 10.43
N GLY A 69 4.41 0.37 10.20
CA GLY A 69 4.41 -0.65 11.27
C GLY A 69 3.05 -0.89 11.93
N ILE A 70 1.97 -0.26 11.46
CA ILE A 70 0.62 -0.41 12.04
C ILE A 70 -0.11 -1.66 11.57
N SER A 71 0.38 -2.32 10.51
CA SER A 71 -0.23 -3.55 9.99
C SER A 71 0.82 -4.58 9.61
N HIS A 72 0.52 -5.83 9.88
CA HIS A 72 1.24 -7.01 9.41
C HIS A 72 0.22 -8.04 8.93
N HIS A 73 0.63 -8.96 8.09
CA HIS A 73 -0.25 -10.03 7.61
C HIS A 73 0.19 -11.37 8.19
N ILE A 74 -0.77 -12.17 8.62
CA ILE A 74 -0.53 -13.55 9.05
C ILE A 74 -1.22 -14.44 8.02
N SER A 75 -0.44 -15.22 7.29
CA SER A 75 -0.95 -16.13 6.27
C SER A 75 -1.82 -17.24 6.89
N PRO A 76 -2.61 -17.97 6.08
CA PRO A 76 -3.37 -19.13 6.57
C PRO A 76 -2.52 -20.22 7.23
N THR A 77 -1.23 -20.33 6.86
CA THR A 77 -0.29 -21.29 7.48
C THR A 77 0.39 -20.71 8.75
N GLY A 78 0.13 -19.45 9.08
CA GLY A 78 0.70 -18.74 10.21
C GLY A 78 2.02 -18.04 9.88
N SER A 79 2.42 -17.95 8.61
CA SER A 79 3.61 -17.19 8.23
C SER A 79 3.38 -15.69 8.48
N VAL A 80 4.36 -15.01 9.03
CA VAL A 80 4.29 -13.57 9.30
C VAL A 80 4.86 -12.80 8.10
N GLU A 81 3.97 -12.20 7.33
CA GLU A 81 4.24 -11.48 6.10
C GLU A 81 4.20 -9.96 6.33
N PRO A 82 5.02 -9.15 5.65
CA PRO A 82 5.01 -7.70 5.83
C PRO A 82 3.66 -7.07 5.42
N CYS A 83 3.02 -7.60 4.39
CA CYS A 83 1.80 -7.07 3.79
C CYS A 83 1.04 -8.21 3.08
N PRO A 84 -0.30 -8.19 2.94
CA PRO A 84 -1.06 -9.29 2.32
C PRO A 84 -0.66 -9.65 0.88
N ILE A 85 -0.02 -8.73 0.17
CA ILE A 85 0.48 -8.93 -1.21
C ILE A 85 1.98 -9.23 -1.27
N LEU A 86 2.68 -9.21 -0.13
CA LEU A 86 4.08 -9.61 0.02
C LEU A 86 4.13 -10.99 0.67
N GLN A 87 3.91 -12.01 -0.16
CA GLN A 87 3.75 -13.40 0.29
C GLN A 87 5.10 -14.10 0.47
N PHE A 88 5.95 -13.48 1.31
CA PHE A 88 7.24 -13.99 1.74
C PHE A 88 7.35 -13.88 3.25
N ALA A 89 7.98 -14.86 3.90
CA ALA A 89 8.22 -14.83 5.34
C ALA A 89 9.49 -15.57 5.74
N THR A 90 10.12 -15.07 6.79
CA THR A 90 11.20 -15.74 7.53
C THR A 90 10.72 -16.43 8.80
N GLU A 91 9.60 -15.97 9.37
CA GLU A 91 9.06 -16.46 10.64
C GLU A 91 7.59 -16.90 10.53
N ASN A 92 7.20 -17.78 11.46
CA ASN A 92 5.84 -18.21 11.72
C ASN A 92 5.39 -17.73 13.11
N ILE A 93 4.08 -17.52 13.30
CA ILE A 93 3.50 -17.14 14.59
C ILE A 93 3.78 -18.16 15.71
N ARG A 94 4.16 -19.39 15.36
CA ARG A 94 4.45 -20.49 16.27
C ARG A 94 5.91 -20.55 16.74
N ASP A 95 6.80 -19.74 16.19
CA ASP A 95 8.25 -19.87 16.42
C ASP A 95 8.67 -19.32 17.78
N ARG A 96 8.52 -18.00 17.99
CA ARG A 96 9.01 -17.29 19.19
C ARG A 96 8.01 -16.30 19.80
N GLY A 97 6.72 -16.47 19.51
CA GLY A 97 5.65 -15.59 19.98
C GLY A 97 5.45 -14.34 19.12
N ILE A 98 4.20 -13.89 18.98
CA ILE A 98 3.85 -12.84 18.00
C ILE A 98 4.50 -11.48 18.31
N TYR A 99 4.58 -11.09 19.57
CA TYR A 99 5.16 -9.80 19.96
C TYR A 99 6.64 -9.72 19.59
N ASP A 100 7.41 -10.76 19.93
CA ASP A 100 8.84 -10.83 19.62
C ASP A 100 9.07 -10.92 18.11
N THR A 101 8.27 -11.70 17.38
CA THR A 101 8.36 -11.74 15.91
C THR A 101 8.11 -10.37 15.28
N LEU A 102 7.04 -9.65 15.67
CA LEU A 102 6.70 -8.36 15.06
C LEU A 102 7.69 -7.24 15.40
N THR A 103 8.30 -7.30 16.59
CA THR A 103 9.22 -6.25 17.08
C THR A 103 10.69 -6.53 16.77
N GLN A 104 11.09 -7.80 16.64
CA GLN A 104 12.49 -8.20 16.50
C GLN A 104 12.82 -8.88 15.16
N SER A 105 11.85 -9.13 14.28
CA SER A 105 12.14 -9.65 12.93
C SER A 105 12.94 -8.61 12.12
N GLN A 106 14.15 -9.00 11.72
CA GLN A 106 14.99 -8.18 10.84
C GLN A 106 14.37 -8.05 9.44
N PHE A 107 13.70 -9.11 8.97
CA PHE A 107 12.99 -9.11 7.70
C PHE A 107 11.88 -8.06 7.66
N LEU A 108 11.01 -8.05 8.68
CA LEU A 108 9.95 -7.04 8.80
C LEU A 108 10.54 -5.62 8.93
N LYS A 109 11.60 -5.46 9.74
CA LYS A 109 12.28 -4.17 9.91
C LYS A 109 12.85 -3.64 8.59
N ASP A 110 13.58 -4.46 7.85
CA ASP A 110 14.20 -4.06 6.58
C ASP A 110 13.15 -3.71 5.52
N PHE A 111 12.03 -4.43 5.46
CA PHE A 111 10.91 -4.07 4.58
C PHE A 111 10.32 -2.70 4.93
N ARG A 112 10.12 -2.40 6.22
CA ARG A 112 9.63 -1.10 6.68
C ARG A 112 10.57 0.03 6.29
N GLU A 113 11.85 -0.09 6.65
CA GLU A 113 12.87 0.94 6.42
C GLU A 113 13.18 1.13 4.93
N THR A 114 13.23 0.06 4.15
CA THR A 114 13.48 0.14 2.70
C THR A 114 12.27 0.73 2.00
N SER A 115 11.05 0.30 2.32
CA SER A 115 9.84 0.93 1.75
C SER A 115 9.80 2.41 2.06
N ALA A 116 10.02 2.80 3.32
CA ALA A 116 9.95 4.20 3.76
C ALA A 116 11.00 5.11 3.08
N ARG A 117 12.18 4.57 2.75
CA ARG A 117 13.26 5.29 2.05
C ARG A 117 13.03 5.46 0.56
N HIS A 118 12.20 4.62 -0.06
CA HIS A 118 12.04 4.60 -1.52
C HIS A 118 10.65 5.04 -1.99
N THR A 119 9.63 4.98 -1.14
CA THR A 119 8.26 5.33 -1.54
C THR A 119 7.33 5.62 -0.35
N ARG A 120 6.39 6.57 -0.51
CA ARG A 120 5.20 6.69 0.36
C ARG A 120 4.06 5.74 -0.04
N GLY A 121 4.21 5.12 -1.20
CA GLY A 121 3.26 4.25 -1.86
C GLY A 121 3.47 2.77 -1.54
N CYS A 122 3.12 1.92 -2.49
CA CYS A 122 3.30 0.47 -2.39
C CYS A 122 4.63 0.05 -3.01
N ILE A 123 5.56 -0.45 -2.20
CA ILE A 123 6.87 -0.95 -2.67
C ILE A 123 6.73 -2.08 -3.70
N VAL A 124 5.69 -2.92 -3.61
CA VAL A 124 5.46 -4.01 -4.58
C VAL A 124 5.18 -3.48 -5.97
N LEU A 125 4.37 -2.42 -6.07
CA LEU A 125 4.02 -1.83 -7.35
C LEU A 125 5.13 -0.94 -7.88
N GLU A 126 5.79 -0.17 -7.01
CA GLU A 126 6.75 0.86 -7.42
C GLU A 126 8.19 0.37 -7.53
N ARG A 127 8.59 -0.60 -6.72
CA ARG A 127 9.95 -1.14 -6.60
C ARG A 127 9.95 -2.66 -6.37
N PRO A 128 9.38 -3.47 -7.29
CA PRO A 128 9.41 -4.93 -7.19
C PRO A 128 10.84 -5.49 -7.15
N ASP A 129 11.81 -4.77 -7.71
CA ASP A 129 13.24 -5.07 -7.62
C ASP A 129 13.73 -5.11 -6.17
N LEU A 130 13.37 -4.12 -5.35
CA LEU A 130 13.73 -4.10 -3.92
C LEU A 130 13.01 -5.17 -3.11
N VAL A 131 11.81 -5.56 -3.52
CA VAL A 131 11.09 -6.68 -2.90
C VAL A 131 11.87 -7.98 -3.09
N LYS A 132 12.32 -8.23 -4.32
CA LYS A 132 13.17 -9.39 -4.64
C LYS A 132 14.46 -9.37 -3.82
N GLU A 133 15.19 -8.26 -3.84
CA GLU A 133 16.46 -8.13 -3.10
C GLU A 133 16.28 -8.41 -1.61
N LEU A 134 15.22 -7.89 -0.99
CA LEU A 134 14.92 -8.14 0.43
C LEU A 134 14.55 -9.59 0.70
N ALA A 135 13.73 -10.22 -0.15
CA ALA A 135 13.37 -11.61 0.00
C ALA A 135 14.61 -12.52 -0.08
N GLU A 136 15.49 -12.29 -1.06
CA GLU A 136 16.74 -13.04 -1.25
C GLU A 136 17.73 -12.79 -0.09
N LYS A 137 17.93 -11.53 0.31
CA LYS A 137 18.82 -11.14 1.42
C LYS A 137 18.52 -11.90 2.71
N HIS A 138 17.23 -12.10 3.00
CA HIS A 138 16.77 -12.73 4.23
C HIS A 138 16.53 -14.25 4.08
N GLY A 139 16.70 -14.81 2.88
CA GLY A 139 16.33 -16.21 2.61
C GLY A 139 14.84 -16.46 2.88
N ALA A 140 13.99 -15.47 2.60
CA ALA A 140 12.56 -15.54 2.88
C ALA A 140 11.89 -16.59 2.00
N LYS A 141 11.01 -17.38 2.61
CA LYS A 141 10.30 -18.46 1.92
C LYS A 141 9.06 -17.91 1.24
N ASP A 142 8.75 -18.45 0.06
CA ASP A 142 7.46 -18.27 -0.60
C ASP A 142 6.36 -18.92 0.24
N THR A 143 5.42 -18.11 0.71
CA THR A 143 4.31 -18.54 1.58
C THR A 143 3.03 -18.85 0.80
N THR A 144 3.05 -18.67 -0.52
CA THR A 144 1.92 -18.99 -1.39
C THR A 144 1.75 -20.49 -1.56
N LEU A 145 0.51 -20.97 -1.70
CA LEU A 145 0.27 -22.39 -2.02
C LEU A 145 0.77 -22.78 -3.42
N ARG A 146 0.86 -21.80 -4.32
CA ARG A 146 1.26 -21.97 -5.72
C ARG A 146 2.78 -21.97 -5.92
N GLN A 147 3.55 -21.52 -4.93
CA GLN A 147 5.02 -21.48 -4.95
C GLN A 147 5.57 -20.70 -6.16
N SER A 148 4.93 -19.57 -6.48
CA SER A 148 5.27 -18.70 -7.62
C SER A 148 5.47 -17.24 -7.24
N ALA A 149 5.53 -16.88 -5.95
CA ALA A 149 5.64 -15.50 -5.51
C ALA A 149 6.88 -14.80 -6.08
N MET A 150 8.04 -15.48 -6.13
CA MET A 150 9.25 -14.88 -6.71
C MET A 150 9.09 -14.63 -8.21
N ALA A 151 8.62 -15.62 -8.97
CA ALA A 151 8.37 -15.48 -10.40
C ALA A 151 7.35 -14.36 -10.69
N GLU A 152 6.33 -14.20 -9.84
CA GLU A 152 5.37 -13.11 -9.95
C GLU A 152 6.03 -11.75 -9.76
N ILE A 153 6.82 -11.56 -8.70
CA ILE A 153 7.57 -10.31 -8.48
C ILE A 153 8.53 -10.01 -9.64
N GLU A 154 9.24 -11.02 -10.14
CA GLU A 154 10.17 -10.88 -11.28
C GLU A 154 9.46 -10.50 -12.58
N SER A 155 8.21 -10.92 -12.76
CA SER A 155 7.41 -10.58 -13.94
C SER A 155 6.80 -9.18 -13.89
N MET A 156 6.80 -8.53 -12.72
CA MET A 156 6.16 -7.22 -12.55
C MET A 156 6.96 -6.10 -13.20
N THR A 157 6.25 -5.24 -13.93
CA THR A 157 6.79 -3.95 -14.39
C THR A 157 6.49 -2.87 -13.36
N PRO A 158 7.49 -2.07 -12.92
CA PRO A 158 7.26 -0.97 -11.98
C PRO A 158 6.18 0.00 -12.46
N ARG A 159 5.29 0.41 -11.55
CA ARG A 159 4.14 1.28 -11.84
C ARG A 159 3.75 2.14 -10.65
N ASN A 160 2.94 3.16 -10.93
CA ASN A 160 2.43 4.06 -9.90
C ASN A 160 1.51 3.33 -8.91
N SER A 161 1.48 3.82 -7.67
CA SER A 161 0.56 3.35 -6.64
C SER A 161 -0.31 4.51 -6.11
N GLN A 162 -0.59 4.55 -4.81
CA GLN A 162 -1.29 5.67 -4.16
C GLN A 162 -0.45 6.94 -4.06
N TRP A 163 0.89 6.85 -4.17
CA TRP A 163 1.77 8.00 -4.05
C TRP A 163 1.82 8.78 -5.36
N LEU A 164 1.48 10.07 -5.28
CA LEU A 164 1.50 10.99 -6.40
C LEU A 164 2.71 11.92 -6.24
N PRO A 165 3.73 11.82 -7.10
CA PRO A 165 4.94 12.66 -7.04
C PRO A 165 4.71 14.16 -7.25
N THR A 166 3.52 14.53 -7.75
CA THR A 166 3.23 15.87 -8.26
C THR A 166 2.94 16.90 -7.18
N GLY A 167 2.94 16.51 -5.89
CA GLY A 167 2.55 17.40 -4.79
C GLY A 167 1.04 17.75 -4.79
N GLU A 168 0.24 17.08 -5.62
CA GLU A 168 -1.20 17.29 -5.71
C GLU A 168 -1.98 16.48 -4.65
N GLU A 169 -1.50 16.51 -3.42
CA GLU A 169 -2.14 15.85 -2.29
C GLU A 169 -3.52 16.49 -2.01
N ILE A 170 -4.51 15.65 -1.72
CA ILE A 170 -5.87 16.10 -1.42
C ILE A 170 -6.17 15.83 0.05
N PRO A 171 -6.15 16.87 0.91
CA PRO A 171 -6.40 16.70 2.34
C PRO A 171 -7.86 16.33 2.63
N GLU A 172 -8.10 15.78 3.81
CA GLU A 172 -9.45 15.58 4.30
C GLU A 172 -10.18 16.94 4.45
N LYS A 173 -11.39 17.02 3.91
CA LYS A 173 -12.24 18.22 4.02
C LYS A 173 -12.94 18.33 5.37
N HIS A 174 -13.26 17.19 5.98
CA HIS A 174 -13.99 17.16 7.24
C HIS A 174 -13.03 17.24 8.44
N PRO A 175 -13.18 18.22 9.36
CA PRO A 175 -12.27 18.40 10.50
C PRO A 175 -12.14 17.16 11.38
N VAL A 176 -13.24 16.45 11.67
CA VAL A 176 -13.22 15.19 12.44
C VAL A 176 -12.40 14.10 11.74
N TYR A 177 -12.53 13.94 10.41
CA TYR A 177 -11.72 12.96 9.68
C TYR A 177 -10.24 13.35 9.67
N ARG A 178 -9.94 14.64 9.51
CA ARG A 178 -8.57 15.14 9.54
C ARG A 178 -7.92 14.90 10.92
N TRP A 179 -8.65 15.18 11.99
CA TRP A 179 -8.22 14.90 13.36
C TRP A 179 -8.08 13.39 13.65
N ALA A 180 -9.08 12.59 13.29
CA ALA A 180 -9.07 11.15 13.46
C ALA A 180 -7.88 10.50 12.73
N LYS A 181 -7.63 10.90 11.47
CA LYS A 181 -6.48 10.42 10.71
C LYS A 181 -5.16 10.91 11.28
N ARG A 182 -5.08 12.11 11.83
CA ARG A 182 -3.87 12.58 12.52
C ARG A 182 -3.54 11.73 13.76
N ILE A 183 -4.52 11.09 14.39
CA ILE A 183 -4.29 10.22 15.56
C ILE A 183 -4.04 8.78 15.14
N TRP A 184 -4.87 8.23 14.26
CA TRP A 184 -4.89 6.79 13.96
C TRP A 184 -4.23 6.39 12.64
N PHE A 185 -4.04 7.34 11.72
CA PHE A 185 -3.48 7.13 10.38
C PHE A 185 -2.39 8.16 10.08
N ASN A 186 -1.58 8.48 11.08
CA ASN A 186 -0.37 9.27 10.91
C ASN A 186 0.77 8.36 10.45
N ASP A 187 1.79 8.94 9.83
CA ASP A 187 2.96 8.19 9.39
C ASP A 187 3.98 7.93 10.52
N PHE A 188 3.75 8.45 11.73
CA PHE A 188 4.65 8.34 12.88
C PHE A 188 6.09 8.81 12.58
N GLY A 189 6.26 9.70 11.61
CA GLY A 189 7.57 10.19 11.19
C GLY A 189 8.37 9.21 10.31
N VAL A 190 7.77 8.11 9.87
CA VAL A 190 8.46 7.06 9.09
C VAL A 190 9.06 7.59 7.78
N TYR A 191 8.46 8.61 7.18
CA TYR A 191 8.89 9.18 5.90
C TYR A 191 9.76 10.43 6.03
N GLN A 192 10.24 10.81 7.22
CA GLN A 192 11.03 12.04 7.41
C GLN A 192 12.31 12.09 6.57
N HIS A 193 12.85 10.92 6.22
CA HIS A 193 14.08 10.77 5.44
C HIS A 193 13.84 10.54 3.95
N LEU A 194 12.59 10.58 3.49
CA LEU A 194 12.27 10.39 2.09
C LEU A 194 12.47 11.70 1.33
N ASP A 195 13.48 11.74 0.45
CA ASP A 195 13.67 12.86 -0.47
C ASP A 195 12.47 13.00 -1.41
N ALA A 196 11.88 14.18 -1.49
CA ALA A 196 10.72 14.45 -2.36
C ALA A 196 11.01 14.18 -3.86
N SER A 197 12.28 14.13 -4.26
CA SER A 197 12.74 13.81 -5.62
C SER A 197 12.89 12.30 -5.90
N ALA A 198 12.80 11.43 -4.88
CA ALA A 198 12.99 9.99 -4.99
C ALA A 198 11.78 9.25 -5.61
N ALA A 199 10.72 9.97 -5.96
CA ALA A 199 9.52 9.39 -6.53
C ALA A 199 9.81 8.76 -7.90
N PRO A 200 9.31 7.53 -8.18
CA PRO A 200 9.53 6.88 -9.46
C PRO A 200 8.95 7.74 -10.59
N LYS A 201 9.80 8.12 -11.55
CA LYS A 201 9.37 8.81 -12.76
C LYS A 201 8.56 7.84 -13.60
N SER A 202 7.23 7.95 -13.58
CA SER A 202 6.40 7.14 -14.47
C SER A 202 6.69 7.50 -15.92
N LYS A 203 6.96 6.52 -16.78
CA LYS A 203 6.78 6.71 -18.22
C LYS A 203 5.28 6.89 -18.46
N SER A 204 4.88 8.05 -18.95
CA SER A 204 3.52 8.25 -19.46
C SER A 204 3.24 7.17 -20.51
N PRO A 205 2.09 6.47 -20.48
CA PRO A 205 1.70 5.66 -21.62
C PRO A 205 1.60 6.58 -22.82
N GLU A 206 2.32 6.23 -23.88
CA GLU A 206 2.23 6.87 -25.19
C GLU A 206 0.75 6.83 -25.63
N PRO A 207 0.17 7.94 -26.12
CA PRO A 207 -1.25 7.97 -26.45
C PRO A 207 -1.52 6.86 -27.46
N ALA A 208 -2.45 5.96 -27.11
CA ALA A 208 -2.90 4.91 -28.01
C ALA A 208 -3.29 5.55 -29.33
N SER A 209 -2.50 5.26 -30.37
CA SER A 209 -2.79 5.61 -31.76
C SER A 209 -4.20 5.12 -32.07
N ALA A 210 -5.12 6.06 -32.30
CA ALA A 210 -6.46 5.75 -32.78
C ALA A 210 -6.33 4.99 -34.12
N ALA A 211 -6.81 3.75 -34.13
CA ALA A 211 -7.05 2.93 -35.31
C ALA A 211 -8.54 2.65 -35.41
#